data_AF-A0AB39E2A3-F1
#
_entry.id   AF-A0AB39E2A3-F1
#
_cell.length_a   1.000
_cell.length_b   1.000
_cell.length_c   1.000
_cell.angle_alpha   90.00
_cell.angle_beta   90.00
_cell.angle_gamma   90.00
#
_symmetry.space_group_name_H-M   'P 1'
#
loop_
_entity.id
_entity.type
_entity.pdbx_description
1 polymer ?
#
loop_
_entity_poly.entity_id
_entity_poly.type
_entity_poly.pdbx_seq_one_letter_code
_entity_poly.pdbx_strand_id
1 'polypeptide(L)' 'MRFLLTLAVIANLALLAYGQGFFGPPPAEAGRTPRPLSQHNQQTLSLGAPIPPVVTP' A
#
# COMPACT_ATOMS: atom_id res chain seq x y z
N MET A 1 -35.93 -6.00 7.79
CA MET A 1 -35.12 -4.92 7.19
C MET A 1 -33.81 -4.66 7.94
N ARG A 2 -33.82 -4.46 9.27
CA ARG A 2 -32.58 -4.25 10.05
C ARG A 2 -31.52 -5.34 9.89
N PHE A 3 -31.93 -6.61 9.74
CA PHE A 3 -31.00 -7.73 9.62
C PHE A 3 -30.12 -7.64 8.37
N LEU A 4 -30.71 -7.36 7.20
CA LEU A 4 -29.96 -7.22 5.95
C LEU A 4 -29.00 -6.02 6.01
N LEU A 5 -29.43 -4.93 6.64
CA LEU A 5 -28.60 -3.76 6.86
C LEU A 5 -27.38 -4.10 7.75
N THR A 6 -27.60 -4.78 8.87
CA THR A 6 -26.51 -5.20 9.77
C THR A 6 -25.55 -6.16 9.06
N LEU A 7 -26.06 -7.10 8.27
CA LEU A 7 -25.24 -8.02 7.47
C LEU A 7 -24.35 -7.27 6.48
N ALA A 8 -24.92 -6.31 5.75
CA ALA A 8 -24.19 -5.49 4.79
C ALA A 8 -23.09 -4.67 5.47
N VAL A 9 -23.38 -4.10 6.65
CA VAL A 9 -22.38 -3.35 7.44
C VAL A 9 -21.22 -4.26 7.87
N ILE A 10 -21.52 -5.45 8.39
CA ILE A 10 -20.49 -6.42 8.79
C ILE A 10 -19.63 -6.84 7.60
N ALA A 11 -20.24 -7.13 6.45
CA ALA A 11 -19.52 -7.51 5.23
C ALA A 11 -18.56 -6.41 4.75
N ASN A 12 -19.00 -5.15 4.77
CA ASN A 12 -18.16 -4.02 4.39
C ASN A 12 -17.00 -3.80 5.37
N LEU A 13 -17.25 -3.92 6.68
CA LEU A 13 -16.20 -3.84 7.70
C LEU A 13 -15.17 -4.96 7.54
N ALA A 14 -15.62 -6.19 7.29
CA ALA A 14 -14.73 -7.32 7.03
C ALA A 14 -13.86 -7.09 5.79
N LEU A 15 -14.45 -6.59 4.69
CA LEU A 15 -13.72 -6.27 3.47
C LEU A 15 -12.70 -5.14 3.69
N LEU A 16 -13.08 -4.09 4.42
CA LEU A 16 -12.18 -2.99 4.76
C LEU A 16 -10.98 -3.48 5.58
N ALA A 17 -11.23 -4.24 6.65
CA ALA A 17 -10.18 -4.79 7.49
C ALA A 17 -9.25 -5.73 6.71
N TYR A 18 -9.81 -6.54 5.82
CA TYR A 18 -9.03 -7.38 4.91
C TYR A 18 -8.13 -6.56 3.98
N GLY A 19 -8.67 -5.51 3.34
CA GLY A 19 -7.91 -4.63 2.45
C GLY A 19 -6.82 -3.83 3.17
N GLN A 20 -6.98 -3.55 4.46
CA GLN A 20 -5.96 -2.90 5.28
C GLN A 20 -4.87 -3.84 5.80
N GLY A 21 -4.95 -5.15 5.50
CA GLY A 21 -4.00 -6.13 6.02
C GLY A 21 -4.10 -6.28 7.54
N PHE A 22 -5.28 -6.06 8.13
CA PHE A 22 -5.51 -6.23 9.57
C PHE A 22 -5.17 -7.64 10.07
N PHE A 23 -5.27 -8.64 9.19
CA PHE A 23 -4.89 -10.04 9.45
C PHE A 23 -3.37 -10.28 9.44
N GLY A 24 -2.57 -9.22 9.26
CA GLY A 24 -1.11 -9.26 9.28
C GLY A 24 -0.48 -9.51 7.91
N PRO A 25 0.83 -9.29 7.79
CA PRO A 25 1.58 -9.60 6.58
C PRO A 25 1.58 -11.11 6.33
N PRO A 26 1.63 -11.54 5.06
CA PRO A 26 1.71 -12.96 4.73
C PRO A 26 2.97 -13.58 5.35
N PRO A 27 2.95 -14.88 5.72
CA PRO A 27 4.10 -15.55 6.34
C PRO A 27 5.36 -15.54 5.45
N ALA A 28 5.20 -15.36 4.14
CA ALA A 28 6.30 -15.17 3.20
C ALA A 28 7.09 -13.85 3.41
N GLU A 29 6.52 -12.90 4.13
CA GLU A 29 7.15 -11.63 4.51
C GLU A 29 7.66 -11.64 5.96
N ALA A 30 7.55 -12.77 6.67
CA ALA A 30 8.10 -12.92 8.01
C ALA A 30 9.62 -12.70 8.00
N GLY A 31 10.10 -11.75 8.81
CA GLY A 31 11.51 -11.37 8.87
C GLY A 31 11.94 -10.28 7.89
N ARG A 32 11.06 -9.83 6.98
CA ARG A 32 11.26 -8.57 6.25
C ARG A 32 10.79 -7.42 7.12
N THR A 33 11.55 -6.33 7.15
CA THR A 33 11.08 -5.08 7.76
C THR A 33 9.97 -4.51 6.88
N PRO A 34 8.72 -4.36 7.39
CA PRO A 34 7.66 -3.72 6.64
C PRO A 34 8.08 -2.28 6.35
N ARG A 35 8.25 -1.92 5.09
CA ARG A 35 8.52 -0.53 4.72
C ARG A 35 7.19 0.23 4.88
N PRO A 36 7.07 1.18 5.82
CA PRO A 36 5.83 1.95 5.94
C PRO A 36 5.61 2.68 4.62
N LEU A 37 4.47 2.42 3.97
CA LEU A 37 4.08 3.13 2.76
C LEU A 37 3.65 4.55 3.16
N SER A 38 4.61 5.46 3.25
CA SER A 38 4.35 6.90 3.28
C SER A 38 3.88 7.33 1.88
N GLN A 39 2.57 7.30 1.65
CA GLN A 39 1.96 7.63 0.35
C GLN A 39 1.79 9.13 0.11
N HIS A 40 2.17 10.01 1.05
CA HIS A 40 2.00 11.46 0.86
C HIS A 40 3.00 12.06 -0.14
N ASN A 41 4.21 11.49 -0.30
CA ASN A 41 5.31 12.12 -1.06
C ASN A 41 5.79 11.32 -2.28
N GLN A 42 5.15 10.20 -2.63
CA GLN A 42 5.55 9.40 -3.80
C GLN A 42 5.23 10.09 -5.13
N GLN A 43 4.27 11.02 -5.14
CA GLN A 43 3.90 11.80 -6.33
C GLN A 43 4.92 12.89 -6.68
N THR A 44 5.82 13.24 -5.74
CA THR A 44 6.83 14.30 -5.93
C THR A 44 8.15 13.76 -6.50
N LEU A 45 8.29 12.43 -6.64
CA LEU A 45 9.48 11.81 -7.21
C LEU A 45 9.44 11.90 -8.75
N SER A 46 9.85 13.06 -9.28
CA SER A 46 10.18 13.18 -10.70
C SER A 46 11.52 12.47 -10.94
N LEU A 47 11.55 11.51 -11.88
CA LEU A 47 12.83 10.98 -12.35
C LEU A 47 13.61 12.15 -12.96
N GLY A 48 14.80 12.42 -12.44
CA GLY A 48 15.71 13.39 -13.03
C GLY A 48 16.09 12.96 -14.45
N ALA A 49 16.27 13.92 -15.35
CA ALA A 49 16.75 13.63 -16.70
C ALA A 49 18.17 13.01 -16.62
N PRO A 50 18.48 12.00 -17.44
CA PRO A 50 19.82 11.42 -17.48
C PRO A 50 20.88 12.48 -17.78
N ILE A 51 21.98 12.48 -17.04
CA ILE A 51 23.14 13.33 -17.33
C ILE A 51 23.84 12.74 -18.55
N PRO A 52 23.99 13.48 -19.67
CA PRO A 52 24.70 12.97 -20.83
C PRO A 52 26.18 12.73 -20.47
N PRO A 53 26.81 11.67 -21.03
CA PRO A 53 28.22 11.39 -20.74
C PRO A 53 29.09 12.56 -21.18
N VAL A 54 29.95 13.03 -20.26
CA VAL A 54 31.01 13.98 -20.58
C VAL A 54 32.01 13.26 -21.49
N VAL A 55 32.03 13.64 -22.76
CA VAL A 55 33.09 13.21 -23.69
C VAL A 55 34.31 14.07 -23.40
N THR A 56 35.25 13.52 -22.64
CA THR A 56 36.59 14.12 -22.48
C THR A 56 37.39 13.85 -23.76
N PRO A 57 38.06 14.85 -24.36
CA PRO A 57 38.86 14.69 -25.57
C PRO A 57 40.09 13.80 -25.37
#